data_AF-A0A4Y3L1G8-F1
#
_entry.id   AF-A0A4Y3L1G8-F1
#
_cell.length_a   1.000
_cell.length_b   1.000
_cell.length_c   1.000
_cell.angle_alpha   90.00
_cell.angle_beta   90.00
_cell.angle_gamma   90.00
#
_symmetry.space_group_name_H-M   'P 1'
#
loop_
_entity.id
_entity.type
_entity.pdbx_description
1 polymer ?
#
loop_
_entity_poly.entity_id
_entity_poly.type
_entity_poly.pdbx_seq_one_letter_code
_entity_poly.pdbx_strand_id
1 'polypeptide(L)'
;MTPRAHAPLPAEWAGPIIELVEATRAAAPPSVDDDGAWATAEAGQERPRTGHKAARRTASAGQSAAHLLRFRAIEAVQHGHDEPWTLALATSTEAVGSWDWDTRMQVALDLRRTFKHLPAGDDTDARRETRLVAAWLTHSDGPGLVAATGALCRAVLALAPNRADLAAAWYATHGDRLLRELAARGPAAHPALVGEAVRGVDAARVLTRTHIADHAGIAREALEAHLEPGPDA
;
A
#
# COMPACT_ATOMS: atom_id res chain seq x y z
N MET A 1 7.80 -34.24 12.13
CA MET A 1 7.29 -33.03 11.44
C MET A 1 8.38 -32.54 10.51
N THR A 2 8.28 -32.79 9.21
CA THR A 2 9.27 -32.29 8.24
C THR A 2 9.09 -30.78 8.11
N PRO A 3 10.13 -29.95 8.32
CA PRO A 3 9.99 -28.51 8.11
C PRO A 3 9.63 -28.29 6.64
N ARG A 4 8.51 -27.59 6.37
CA ARG A 4 8.17 -27.15 5.02
C ARG A 4 9.31 -26.27 4.53
N ALA A 5 10.16 -26.81 3.66
CA ALA A 5 11.22 -26.05 3.03
C ALA A 5 10.56 -25.01 2.10
N HIS A 6 10.76 -23.73 2.39
CA HIS A 6 10.27 -22.66 1.53
C HIS A 6 11.12 -22.58 0.26
N ALA A 7 10.47 -22.53 -0.89
CA ALA A 7 11.14 -22.32 -2.18
C ALA A 7 11.59 -20.86 -2.33
N PRO A 8 12.66 -20.55 -3.08
CA PRO A 8 12.94 -19.17 -3.48
C PRO A 8 11.78 -18.61 -4.33
N LEU A 9 11.69 -17.28 -4.46
CA LEU A 9 10.77 -16.67 -5.42
C LEU A 9 11.19 -17.09 -6.85
N PRO A 10 10.24 -17.36 -7.75
CA PRO A 10 10.55 -17.57 -9.17
C PRO A 10 11.26 -16.35 -9.75
N ALA A 11 12.33 -16.55 -10.51
CA ALA A 11 13.19 -15.48 -11.03
C ALA A 11 12.39 -14.44 -11.85
N GLU A 12 11.39 -14.90 -12.61
CA GLU A 12 10.51 -14.05 -13.41
C GLU A 12 9.70 -13.03 -12.60
N TRP A 13 9.41 -13.30 -11.31
CA TRP A 13 8.62 -12.42 -10.43
C TRP A 13 9.46 -11.76 -9.35
N ALA A 14 10.63 -12.33 -9.04
CA ALA A 14 11.49 -11.86 -7.95
C ALA A 14 11.97 -10.41 -8.15
N GLY A 15 12.43 -10.06 -9.36
CA GLY A 15 12.96 -8.73 -9.66
C GLY A 15 11.97 -7.60 -9.37
N PRO A 16 10.80 -7.57 -10.02
CA PRO A 16 9.79 -6.52 -9.81
C PRO A 16 9.31 -6.41 -8.36
N ILE A 17 9.17 -7.53 -7.65
CA ILE A 17 8.75 -7.55 -6.24
C ILE A 17 9.81 -6.89 -5.35
N ILE A 18 11.08 -7.23 -5.54
CA ILE A 18 12.19 -6.70 -4.75
C ILE A 18 12.38 -5.21 -5.05
N GLU A 19 12.41 -4.86 -6.35
CA GLU A 19 12.60 -3.49 -6.82
C GLU A 19 11.54 -2.54 -6.25
N LEU A 20 10.25 -2.90 -6.31
CA LEU A 20 9.21 -2.03 -5.78
C LEU A 20 9.31 -1.85 -4.25
N VAL A 21 9.61 -2.92 -3.51
CA VAL A 21 9.78 -2.85 -2.04
C VAL A 21 10.95 -1.95 -1.67
N GLU A 22 12.07 -2.08 -2.38
CA GLU A 22 13.25 -1.25 -2.14
C GLU A 22 13.00 0.21 -2.52
N ALA A 23 12.29 0.46 -3.62
CA ALA A 23 11.93 1.80 -4.07
C ALA A 23 10.99 2.51 -3.09
N THR A 24 9.93 1.86 -2.60
CA THR A 24 8.99 2.47 -1.64
C THR A 24 9.65 2.71 -0.28
N ARG A 25 10.47 1.77 0.19
CA ARG A 25 11.31 1.95 1.38
C ARG A 25 12.27 3.13 1.26
N ALA A 26 12.98 3.24 0.14
CA ALA A 26 13.93 4.33 -0.10
C ALA A 26 13.24 5.70 -0.28
N ALA A 27 11.97 5.71 -0.66
CA ALA A 27 11.17 6.91 -0.82
C ALA A 27 10.66 7.47 0.52
N ALA A 28 10.40 6.61 1.52
CA ALA A 28 9.95 6.96 2.87
C ALA A 28 11.00 6.68 3.98
N PRO A 29 12.27 7.13 3.83
CA PRO A 29 13.27 6.91 4.86
C PRO A 29 12.91 7.74 6.10
N PRO A 30 13.04 7.19 7.32
CA PRO A 30 12.89 7.97 8.54
C PRO A 30 14.04 8.98 8.66
N SER A 31 13.77 10.18 9.18
CA SER A 31 14.85 11.15 9.47
C SER A 31 15.83 10.66 10.53
N VAL A 32 15.34 9.89 11.50
CA VAL A 32 16.09 9.24 12.58
C VAL A 32 15.35 7.95 12.95
N ASP A 33 16.01 6.78 12.96
CA ASP A 33 15.45 5.50 13.40
C ASP A 33 16.30 4.90 14.53
N ASP A 34 16.50 5.68 15.58
CA ASP A 34 17.38 5.30 16.69
C ASP A 34 16.87 4.08 17.47
N ASP A 35 15.55 3.88 17.51
CA ASP A 35 14.90 2.87 18.34
C ASP A 35 14.20 1.74 17.55
N GLY A 36 14.29 1.76 16.22
CA GLY A 36 13.80 0.67 15.34
C GLY A 36 12.27 0.56 15.22
N ALA A 37 11.52 1.62 15.51
CA ALA A 37 10.06 1.64 15.36
C ALA A 37 9.65 1.45 13.88
N TRP A 38 10.41 2.06 12.96
CA TRP A 38 10.18 1.96 11.52
C TRP A 38 10.38 0.52 11.03
N ALA A 39 11.48 -0.12 11.44
CA ALA A 39 11.75 -1.53 11.13
C ALA A 39 10.70 -2.49 11.76
N THR A 40 10.20 -2.15 12.96
CA THR A 40 9.14 -2.93 13.63
C THR A 40 7.83 -2.87 12.86
N ALA A 41 7.45 -1.68 12.36
CA ALA A 41 6.26 -1.51 11.53
C ALA A 41 6.32 -2.33 10.22
N GLU A 42 7.49 -2.41 9.56
CA GLU A 42 7.70 -3.30 8.42
C GLU A 42 7.57 -4.78 8.82
N ALA A 43 8.13 -5.15 9.97
CA ALA A 43 8.12 -6.52 10.46
C ALA A 43 6.73 -7.00 10.89
N GLY A 44 5.85 -6.08 11.32
CA GLY A 44 4.46 -6.36 11.71
C GLY A 44 3.54 -6.76 10.56
N GLN A 45 4.03 -6.79 9.32
CA GLN A 45 3.26 -7.26 8.17
C GLN A 45 2.93 -8.75 8.25
N GLU A 46 1.65 -9.07 8.03
CA GLU A 46 1.16 -10.45 7.97
C GLU A 46 1.89 -11.22 6.87
N ARG A 47 2.18 -12.50 7.15
CA ARG A 47 2.93 -13.36 6.25
C ARG A 47 1.96 -14.25 5.48
N PRO A 48 1.64 -13.94 4.21
CA PRO A 48 0.77 -14.81 3.42
C PRO A 48 1.43 -16.17 3.21
N ARG A 49 0.61 -17.22 3.06
CA ARG A 49 1.10 -18.59 2.86
C ARG A 49 1.43 -18.84 1.39
N THR A 50 2.55 -18.30 0.90
CA THR A 50 2.93 -18.45 -0.51
C THR A 50 3.71 -19.73 -0.82
N GLY A 51 4.28 -20.38 0.21
CA GLY A 51 5.25 -21.46 0.01
C GLY A 51 6.66 -20.97 -0.36
N HIS A 52 6.86 -19.65 -0.47
CA HIS A 52 8.15 -19.05 -0.83
C HIS A 52 8.84 -18.31 0.33
N LYS A 53 10.17 -18.17 0.25
CA LYS A 53 11.03 -17.58 1.30
C LYS A 53 10.72 -16.10 1.61
N ALA A 54 10.11 -15.38 0.69
CA ALA A 54 9.93 -13.93 0.78
C ALA A 54 8.47 -13.47 0.90
N ALA A 55 7.62 -14.28 1.55
CA ALA A 55 6.17 -14.02 1.67
C ALA A 55 5.82 -12.60 2.14
N ARG A 56 6.54 -12.06 3.14
CA ARG A 56 6.31 -10.69 3.64
C ARG A 56 6.59 -9.62 2.57
N ARG A 57 7.65 -9.80 1.78
CA ARG A 57 7.99 -8.88 0.68
C ARG A 57 6.93 -8.95 -0.41
N THR A 58 6.42 -10.14 -0.73
CA THR A 58 5.29 -10.31 -1.66
C THR A 58 4.05 -9.54 -1.17
N ALA A 59 3.71 -9.64 0.11
CA ALA A 59 2.60 -8.92 0.70
C ALA A 59 2.77 -7.39 0.61
N SER A 60 3.91 -6.88 1.09
CA SER A 60 4.23 -5.45 1.08
C SER A 60 4.24 -4.90 -0.35
N ALA A 61 4.89 -5.58 -1.29
CA ALA A 61 4.94 -5.18 -2.70
C ALA A 61 3.53 -5.10 -3.32
N GLY A 62 2.67 -6.10 -3.05
CA GLY A 62 1.31 -6.13 -3.59
C GLY A 62 0.44 -4.98 -3.09
N GLN A 63 0.48 -4.73 -1.77
CA GLN A 63 -0.24 -3.61 -1.16
C GLN A 63 0.27 -2.26 -1.64
N SER A 64 1.59 -2.07 -1.69
CA SER A 64 2.20 -0.83 -2.21
C SER A 64 1.85 -0.60 -3.68
N ALA A 65 1.93 -1.63 -4.53
CA ALA A 65 1.55 -1.52 -5.94
C ALA A 65 0.07 -1.15 -6.10
N ALA A 66 -0.83 -1.82 -5.37
CA ALA A 66 -2.26 -1.56 -5.44
C ALA A 66 -2.61 -0.16 -4.91
N HIS A 67 -1.94 0.33 -3.86
CA HIS A 67 -2.11 1.70 -3.37
C HIS A 67 -1.62 2.75 -4.38
N LEU A 68 -0.50 2.50 -5.08
CA LEU A 68 -0.03 3.38 -6.16
C LEU A 68 -1.08 3.53 -7.26
N LEU A 69 -1.63 2.41 -7.74
CA LEU A 69 -2.70 2.43 -8.74
C LEU A 69 -3.98 3.11 -8.21
N ARG A 70 -4.29 2.93 -6.92
CA ARG A 70 -5.39 3.65 -6.26
C ARG A 70 -5.15 5.17 -6.27
N PHE A 71 -3.94 5.64 -6.00
CA PHE A 71 -3.62 7.06 -6.01
C PHE A 71 -3.77 7.67 -7.40
N ARG A 72 -3.28 6.98 -8.43
CA ARG A 72 -3.51 7.40 -9.82
C ARG A 72 -4.99 7.46 -10.16
N ALA A 73 -5.78 6.49 -9.69
CA ALA A 73 -7.23 6.52 -9.91
C ALA A 73 -7.90 7.71 -9.19
N ILE A 74 -7.49 8.05 -7.97
CA ILE A 74 -7.99 9.25 -7.28
C ILE A 74 -7.62 10.51 -8.08
N GLU A 75 -6.37 10.63 -8.50
CA GLU A 75 -5.90 11.76 -9.28
C GLU A 75 -6.68 11.87 -10.60
N ALA A 76 -6.89 10.76 -11.31
CA ALA A 76 -7.67 10.72 -12.54
C ALA A 76 -9.11 11.22 -12.31
N VAL A 77 -9.77 10.78 -11.24
CA VAL A 77 -11.11 11.26 -10.85
C VAL A 77 -11.10 12.76 -10.57
N GLN A 78 -10.07 13.28 -9.89
CA GLN A 78 -9.91 14.72 -9.64
C GLN A 78 -9.74 15.53 -10.93
N HIS A 79 -9.19 14.93 -11.99
CA HIS A 79 -9.04 15.52 -13.32
C HIS A 79 -10.22 15.24 -14.26
N GLY A 80 -11.33 14.68 -13.76
CA GLY A 80 -12.56 14.47 -14.53
C GLY A 80 -12.63 13.14 -15.30
N HIS A 81 -11.73 12.20 -15.03
CA HIS A 81 -11.84 10.82 -15.51
C HIS A 81 -12.69 10.00 -14.53
N ASP A 82 -14.01 10.07 -14.70
CA ASP A 82 -15.00 9.48 -13.81
C ASP A 82 -15.54 8.14 -14.32
N GLU A 83 -14.76 7.39 -15.10
CA GLU A 83 -15.21 6.10 -15.58
C GLU A 83 -15.47 5.13 -14.41
N PRO A 84 -16.45 4.22 -14.50
CA PRO A 84 -16.84 3.37 -13.38
C PRO A 84 -15.70 2.56 -12.76
N TRP A 85 -14.74 2.08 -13.57
CA TRP A 85 -13.58 1.32 -13.07
C TRP A 85 -12.55 2.19 -12.38
N THR A 86 -12.41 3.46 -12.78
CA THR A 86 -11.53 4.44 -12.16
C THR A 86 -12.08 4.82 -10.79
N LEU A 87 -13.37 5.16 -10.72
CA LEU A 87 -14.07 5.45 -9.45
C LEU A 87 -14.02 4.28 -8.48
N ALA A 88 -14.32 3.06 -8.96
CA ALA A 88 -14.31 1.88 -8.11
C ALA A 88 -12.91 1.54 -7.58
N LEU A 89 -11.86 1.73 -8.39
CA LEU A 89 -10.50 1.56 -7.91
C LEU A 89 -10.16 2.63 -6.86
N ALA A 90 -10.48 3.91 -7.14
CA ALA A 90 -10.24 5.02 -6.22
C ALA A 90 -10.86 4.81 -4.83
N THR A 91 -11.99 4.11 -4.71
CA THR A 91 -12.67 3.87 -3.42
C THR A 91 -12.26 2.58 -2.70
N SER A 92 -11.38 1.76 -3.29
CA SER A 92 -11.02 0.41 -2.78
C SER A 92 -10.09 0.36 -1.56
N THR A 93 -9.83 1.49 -0.90
CA THR A 93 -8.80 1.69 0.13
C THR A 93 -8.75 0.60 1.20
N GLU A 94 -9.90 0.27 1.79
CA GLU A 94 -10.01 -0.70 2.88
C GLU A 94 -9.57 -2.11 2.45
N ALA A 95 -10.03 -2.58 1.29
CA ALA A 95 -9.69 -3.91 0.79
C ALA A 95 -8.22 -4.03 0.38
N VAL A 96 -7.58 -2.95 -0.08
CA VAL A 96 -6.15 -2.99 -0.43
C VAL A 96 -5.29 -3.22 0.82
N GLY A 97 -5.63 -2.58 1.93
CA GLY A 97 -4.92 -2.72 3.21
C GLY A 97 -5.33 -3.96 4.02
N SER A 98 -6.51 -4.52 3.76
CA SER A 98 -7.10 -5.62 4.55
C SER A 98 -6.45 -6.98 4.28
N TRP A 99 -6.47 -7.85 5.29
CA TRP A 99 -6.19 -9.28 5.18
C TRP A 99 -7.44 -10.15 5.26
N ASP A 100 -8.60 -9.54 5.53
CA ASP A 100 -9.87 -10.22 5.50
C ASP A 100 -10.21 -10.66 4.07
N TRP A 101 -10.36 -11.96 3.91
CA TRP A 101 -10.57 -12.56 2.59
C TRP A 101 -11.91 -12.15 1.98
N ASP A 102 -12.96 -12.07 2.79
CA ASP A 102 -14.30 -11.77 2.32
C ASP A 102 -14.37 -10.32 1.81
N THR A 103 -13.79 -9.37 2.55
CA THR A 103 -13.62 -7.97 2.14
C THR A 103 -12.87 -7.86 0.81
N ARG A 104 -11.72 -8.53 0.69
CA ARG A 104 -10.90 -8.49 -0.54
C ARG A 104 -11.62 -9.10 -1.73
N MET A 105 -12.26 -10.26 -1.54
CA MET A 105 -12.99 -10.96 -2.60
C MET A 105 -14.21 -10.15 -3.06
N GLN A 106 -14.97 -9.57 -2.13
CA GLN A 106 -16.11 -8.73 -2.46
C GLN A 106 -15.67 -7.53 -3.32
N VAL A 107 -14.62 -6.82 -2.91
CA VAL A 107 -14.09 -5.70 -3.70
C VAL A 107 -13.54 -6.17 -5.04
N ALA A 108 -12.86 -7.32 -5.12
CA ALA A 108 -12.43 -7.88 -6.39
C ALA A 108 -13.61 -8.12 -7.36
N LEU A 109 -14.73 -8.63 -6.85
CA LEU A 109 -15.96 -8.81 -7.62
C LEU A 109 -16.59 -7.48 -8.03
N ASP A 110 -16.56 -6.47 -7.16
CA ASP A 110 -17.04 -5.12 -7.46
C ASP A 110 -16.21 -4.44 -8.54
N LEU A 111 -14.88 -4.46 -8.43
CA LEU A 111 -13.98 -4.00 -9.48
C LEU A 111 -14.27 -4.73 -10.79
N ARG A 112 -14.39 -6.06 -10.76
CA ARG A 112 -14.69 -6.86 -11.95
C ARG A 112 -16.03 -6.49 -12.58
N ARG A 113 -17.06 -6.16 -11.80
CA ARG A 113 -18.38 -5.73 -12.34
C ARG A 113 -18.26 -4.50 -13.23
N THR A 114 -17.31 -3.61 -12.97
CA THR A 114 -17.11 -2.37 -13.75
C THR A 114 -16.56 -2.59 -15.16
N PHE A 115 -15.91 -3.73 -15.44
CA PHE A 115 -15.24 -3.97 -16.72
C PHE A 115 -15.53 -5.32 -17.39
N LYS A 116 -16.26 -6.25 -16.74
CA LYS A 116 -16.44 -7.64 -17.23
C LYS A 116 -17.26 -7.78 -18.53
N HIS A 117 -18.10 -6.80 -18.85
CA HIS A 117 -18.99 -6.85 -20.01
C HIS A 117 -18.51 -5.98 -21.17
N LEU A 118 -17.33 -5.36 -21.02
CA LEU A 118 -16.78 -4.47 -22.04
C LEU A 118 -16.10 -5.30 -23.16
N PRO A 119 -16.19 -4.87 -24.43
CA PRO A 119 -15.53 -5.54 -25.54
C PRO A 119 -14.01 -5.66 -25.33
N ALA A 120 -13.42 -6.74 -25.84
CA ALA A 120 -11.97 -6.86 -25.95
C ALA A 120 -11.49 -5.88 -27.03
N GLY A 121 -10.62 -4.93 -26.66
CA GLY A 121 -10.10 -3.89 -27.57
C GLY A 121 -10.21 -2.47 -27.02
N ASP A 122 -11.18 -2.22 -26.13
CA ASP A 122 -11.36 -0.92 -25.47
C ASP A 122 -10.45 -0.75 -24.24
N ASP A 123 -9.27 -1.36 -24.23
CA ASP A 123 -8.43 -1.42 -23.03
C ASP A 123 -7.70 -0.09 -22.79
N THR A 124 -8.25 0.74 -21.91
CA THR A 124 -7.54 1.90 -21.36
C THR A 124 -6.55 1.44 -20.28
N ASP A 125 -5.49 2.21 -20.05
CA ASP A 125 -4.51 1.88 -19.00
C ASP A 125 -5.19 1.79 -17.62
N ALA A 126 -6.08 2.74 -17.29
CA ALA A 126 -6.85 2.72 -16.05
C ALA A 126 -7.66 1.42 -15.88
N ARG A 127 -8.27 0.91 -16.96
CA ARG A 127 -9.00 -0.37 -16.92
C ARG A 127 -8.07 -1.54 -16.69
N ARG A 128 -6.90 -1.55 -17.32
CA ARG A 128 -5.87 -2.57 -17.12
C ARG A 128 -5.38 -2.60 -15.69
N GLU A 129 -5.16 -1.43 -15.10
CA GLU A 129 -4.78 -1.27 -13.69
C GLU A 129 -5.86 -1.82 -12.75
N THR A 130 -7.13 -1.45 -12.96
CA THR A 130 -8.26 -1.98 -12.19
C THR A 130 -8.35 -3.51 -12.30
N ARG A 131 -8.11 -4.08 -13.48
CA ARG A 131 -8.08 -5.54 -13.71
C ARG A 131 -6.96 -6.21 -12.92
N LEU A 132 -5.76 -5.63 -12.90
CA LEU A 132 -4.62 -6.16 -12.16
C LEU A 132 -4.87 -6.16 -10.64
N VAL A 133 -5.44 -5.07 -10.12
CA VAL A 133 -5.81 -4.99 -8.69
C VAL A 133 -6.90 -6.00 -8.36
N ALA A 134 -7.94 -6.11 -9.18
CA ALA A 134 -8.99 -7.11 -9.00
C ALA A 134 -8.42 -8.53 -8.98
N ALA A 135 -7.55 -8.88 -9.94
CA ALA A 135 -6.90 -10.19 -9.99
C ALA A 135 -6.07 -10.46 -8.73
N TRP A 136 -5.28 -9.49 -8.26
CA TRP A 136 -4.49 -9.66 -7.04
C TRP A 136 -5.34 -9.79 -5.78
N LEU A 137 -6.44 -9.05 -5.66
CA LEU A 137 -7.38 -9.18 -4.55
C LEU A 137 -8.02 -10.58 -4.49
N THR A 138 -8.14 -11.29 -5.62
CA THR A 138 -8.60 -12.70 -5.65
C THR A 138 -7.55 -13.72 -5.20
N HIS A 139 -6.40 -13.29 -4.68
CA HIS A 139 -5.38 -14.18 -4.13
C HIS A 139 -5.00 -13.76 -2.70
N SER A 140 -5.20 -14.66 -1.73
CA SER A 140 -4.77 -14.49 -0.34
C SER A 140 -3.53 -15.31 0.00
N ASP A 141 -3.31 -16.42 -0.71
CA ASP A 141 -2.19 -17.31 -0.49
C ASP A 141 -1.73 -18.05 -1.76
N GLY A 142 -0.75 -18.94 -1.60
CA GLY A 142 -0.25 -19.82 -2.66
C GLY A 142 0.64 -19.15 -3.72
N PRO A 143 1.01 -19.91 -4.76
CA PRO A 143 1.88 -19.43 -5.84
C PRO A 143 1.18 -18.40 -6.75
N GLY A 144 -0.16 -18.44 -6.84
CA GLY A 144 -0.94 -17.47 -7.62
C GLY A 144 -0.77 -16.03 -7.12
N LEU A 145 -0.68 -15.84 -5.79
CA LEU A 145 -0.39 -14.54 -5.19
C LEU A 145 0.95 -13.98 -5.67
N VAL A 146 2.00 -14.80 -5.78
CA VAL A 146 3.34 -14.33 -6.21
C VAL A 146 3.30 -13.81 -7.64
N ALA A 147 2.65 -14.55 -8.55
CA ALA A 147 2.53 -14.12 -9.95
C ALA A 147 1.69 -12.85 -10.08
N ALA A 148 0.55 -12.77 -9.38
CA ALA A 148 -0.32 -11.60 -9.39
C ALA A 148 0.39 -10.35 -8.83
N THR A 149 1.10 -10.50 -7.70
CA THR A 149 1.93 -9.42 -7.13
C THR A 149 3.02 -9.00 -8.10
N GLY A 150 3.76 -9.93 -8.69
CA GLY A 150 4.85 -9.58 -9.61
C GLY A 150 4.34 -8.88 -10.87
N ALA A 151 3.16 -9.28 -11.39
CA ALA A 151 2.51 -8.59 -12.51
C ALA A 151 2.08 -7.16 -12.16
N LEU A 152 1.50 -6.96 -10.97
CA LEU A 152 1.19 -5.62 -10.44
C LEU A 152 2.44 -4.75 -10.32
N CYS A 153 3.51 -5.29 -9.71
CA CYS A 153 4.76 -4.55 -9.51
C CYS A 153 5.36 -4.13 -10.84
N ARG A 154 5.38 -5.02 -11.85
CA ARG A 154 5.83 -4.67 -13.20
C ARG A 154 5.03 -3.52 -13.80
N ALA A 155 3.70 -3.60 -13.71
CA ALA A 155 2.83 -2.59 -14.27
C ALA A 155 3.10 -1.23 -13.63
N VAL A 156 3.21 -1.18 -12.30
CA VAL A 156 3.50 0.05 -11.56
C VAL A 156 4.89 0.61 -11.88
N LEU A 157 5.93 -0.22 -11.89
CA LEU A 157 7.29 0.23 -12.20
C LEU A 157 7.40 0.81 -13.62
N ALA A 158 6.63 0.27 -14.58
CA ALA A 158 6.56 0.80 -15.94
C ALA A 158 5.97 2.22 -16.03
N LEU A 159 5.26 2.68 -14.99
CA LEU A 159 4.73 4.03 -14.91
C LEU A 159 5.77 5.07 -14.45
N ALA A 160 6.96 4.62 -14.04
CA ALA A 160 8.01 5.46 -13.46
C ALA A 160 7.46 6.37 -12.32
N PRO A 161 6.91 5.77 -11.24
CA PRO A 161 6.28 6.53 -10.17
C PRO A 161 7.29 7.49 -9.54
N ASN A 162 6.84 8.68 -9.20
CA ASN A 162 7.70 9.66 -8.54
C ASN A 162 7.94 9.27 -7.07
N ARG A 163 8.89 9.96 -6.42
CA ARG A 163 9.25 9.68 -5.03
C ARG A 163 8.09 9.90 -4.05
N ALA A 164 7.24 10.89 -4.28
CA ALA A 164 6.12 11.20 -3.38
C ALA A 164 5.08 10.07 -3.40
N ASP A 165 4.74 9.55 -4.59
CA ASP A 165 3.82 8.42 -4.75
C ASP A 165 4.37 7.17 -4.06
N LEU A 166 5.66 6.87 -4.27
CA LEU A 166 6.34 5.74 -3.64
C LEU A 166 6.36 5.85 -2.11
N ALA A 167 6.58 7.06 -1.57
CA ALA A 167 6.53 7.30 -0.13
C ALA A 167 5.11 7.13 0.41
N ALA A 168 4.11 7.72 -0.24
CA ALA A 168 2.70 7.57 0.14
C ALA A 168 2.27 6.10 0.12
N ALA A 169 2.75 5.30 -0.83
CA ALA A 169 2.47 3.87 -0.91
C ALA A 169 3.08 3.08 0.26
N TRP A 170 4.29 3.45 0.68
CA TRP A 170 4.90 2.89 1.89
C TRP A 170 4.05 3.19 3.12
N TYR A 171 3.65 4.46 3.31
CA TYR A 171 2.80 4.86 4.45
C TYR A 171 1.39 4.26 4.39
N ALA A 172 0.82 4.07 3.20
CA ALA A 172 -0.45 3.36 3.03
C ALA A 172 -0.35 1.90 3.53
N THR A 173 0.81 1.27 3.32
CA THR A 173 1.06 -0.13 3.66
C THR A 173 1.48 -0.30 5.13
N HIS A 174 2.30 0.61 5.67
CA HIS A 174 3.00 0.42 6.95
C HIS A 174 2.68 1.49 8.00
N GLY A 175 2.14 2.64 7.59
CA GLY A 175 2.02 3.82 8.43
C GLY A 175 1.10 3.64 9.64
N ASP A 176 -0.02 2.91 9.50
CA ASP A 176 -0.90 2.61 10.64
C ASP A 176 -0.14 1.90 11.78
N ARG A 177 0.65 0.90 11.43
CA ARG A 177 1.51 0.19 12.40
C ARG A 177 2.58 1.12 12.97
N LEU A 178 3.22 1.93 12.13
CA LEU A 178 4.23 2.88 12.60
C LEU A 178 3.64 3.84 13.64
N LEU A 179 2.45 4.41 13.40
CA LEU A 179 1.79 5.30 14.35
C LEU A 179 1.54 4.59 15.69
N ARG A 180 1.02 3.36 15.67
CA ARG A 180 0.78 2.58 16.90
C ARG A 180 2.07 2.24 17.65
N GLU A 181 3.14 1.89 16.93
CA GLU A 181 4.45 1.63 17.53
C GLU A 181 5.00 2.89 18.22
N LEU A 182 4.90 4.05 17.57
CA LEU A 182 5.32 5.33 18.15
C LEU A 182 4.47 5.74 19.35
N ALA A 183 3.16 5.52 19.29
CA ALA A 183 2.25 5.77 20.41
C ALA A 183 2.60 4.91 21.63
N ALA A 184 2.86 3.61 21.42
CA ALA A 184 3.24 2.68 22.49
C ALA A 184 4.58 3.03 23.16
N ARG A 185 5.49 3.65 22.42
CA ARG A 185 6.81 4.10 22.91
C ARG A 185 6.76 5.47 23.60
N GLY A 186 5.63 6.17 23.51
CA GLY A 186 5.47 7.54 23.98
C GLY A 186 5.77 8.52 22.84
N PRO A 187 4.75 9.13 22.21
CA PRO A 187 4.93 9.94 20.99
C PRO A 187 5.83 11.17 21.22
N ALA A 188 5.88 11.70 22.45
CA ALA A 188 6.76 12.80 22.84
C ALA A 188 8.26 12.45 22.80
N ALA A 189 8.63 11.16 22.81
CA ALA A 189 10.02 10.72 22.67
C ALA A 189 10.51 10.83 21.22
N HIS A 190 9.61 10.90 20.24
CA HIS A 190 9.93 10.88 18.82
C HIS A 190 9.15 11.95 18.00
N PRO A 191 9.17 13.24 18.40
CA PRO A 191 8.27 14.24 17.82
C PRO A 191 8.47 14.45 16.31
N ALA A 192 9.70 14.36 15.82
CA ALA A 192 10.00 14.47 14.39
C ALA A 192 9.42 13.30 13.59
N LEU A 193 9.65 12.07 14.06
CA LEU A 193 9.18 10.85 13.40
C LEU A 193 7.65 10.70 13.47
N VAL A 194 7.02 11.15 14.56
CA VAL A 194 5.55 11.26 14.66
C VAL A 194 5.01 12.23 13.61
N GLY A 195 5.62 13.42 13.48
CA GLY A 195 5.20 14.39 12.46
C GLY A 195 5.35 13.86 11.03
N GLU A 196 6.43 13.14 10.74
CA GLU A 196 6.63 12.47 9.44
C GLU A 196 5.60 11.38 9.18
N ALA A 197 5.35 10.51 10.16
CA ALA A 197 4.37 9.44 10.04
C ALA A 197 2.95 9.98 9.86
N VAL A 198 2.58 11.03 10.60
CA VAL A 198 1.29 11.73 10.46
C VAL A 198 1.12 12.26 9.03
N ARG A 199 2.08 13.03 8.52
CA ARG A 199 2.02 13.59 7.16
C ARG A 199 1.99 12.48 6.11
N GLY A 200 2.78 11.44 6.30
CA GLY A 200 2.84 10.30 5.39
C GLY A 200 1.51 9.55 5.31
N VAL A 201 0.87 9.29 6.45
CA VAL A 201 -0.43 8.60 6.50
C VAL A 201 -1.57 9.46 5.98
N ASP A 202 -1.57 10.78 6.26
CA ASP A 202 -2.56 11.71 5.70
C ASP A 202 -2.42 11.78 4.16
N ALA A 203 -1.20 11.90 3.65
CA ALA A 203 -0.90 11.86 2.21
C ALA A 203 -1.33 10.53 1.57
N ALA A 204 -1.22 9.43 2.29
CA ALA A 204 -1.66 8.12 1.84
C ALA A 204 -3.19 7.96 1.80
N ARG A 205 -3.97 8.87 2.39
CA ARG A 205 -5.45 8.89 2.35
C ARG A 205 -6.06 7.52 2.71
N VAL A 206 -5.45 6.80 3.66
CA VAL A 206 -5.89 5.47 4.12
C VAL A 206 -6.64 5.51 5.45
N LEU A 207 -6.43 6.56 6.25
CA LEU A 207 -7.10 6.78 7.53
C LEU A 207 -7.77 8.15 7.53
N THR A 208 -8.83 8.28 8.34
CA THR A 208 -9.40 9.58 8.66
C THR A 208 -8.45 10.31 9.62
N ARG A 209 -8.48 11.65 9.62
CA ARG A 209 -7.69 12.46 10.56
C ARG A 209 -7.91 12.07 12.03
N THR A 210 -9.15 11.72 12.39
CA THR A 210 -9.48 11.20 13.72
C THR A 210 -8.71 9.91 14.02
N HIS A 211 -8.73 8.93 13.12
CA HIS A 211 -7.98 7.68 13.30
C HIS A 211 -6.46 7.91 13.32
N ILE A 212 -5.94 8.87 12.55
CA ILE A 212 -4.52 9.22 12.58
C ILE A 212 -4.14 9.74 13.97
N ALA A 213 -4.91 10.69 14.53
CA ALA A 213 -4.66 11.22 15.88
C ALA A 213 -4.73 10.11 16.95
N ASP A 214 -5.79 9.29 16.89
CA ASP A 214 -5.99 8.18 17.84
C ASP A 214 -4.84 7.17 17.80
N HIS A 215 -4.42 6.75 16.60
CA HIS A 215 -3.35 5.77 16.44
C HIS A 215 -1.97 6.33 16.73
N ALA A 216 -1.75 7.64 16.52
CA ALA A 216 -0.53 8.33 16.90
C ALA A 216 -0.46 8.61 18.40
N GLY A 217 -1.58 8.47 19.13
CA GLY A 217 -1.66 8.81 20.56
C GLY A 217 -1.49 10.31 20.82
N ILE A 218 -1.95 11.17 19.91
CA ILE A 218 -1.83 12.63 20.00
C ILE A 218 -3.19 13.31 20.00
N ALA A 219 -3.25 14.52 20.55
CA ALA A 219 -4.44 15.36 20.45
C ALA A 219 -4.66 15.86 19.01
N ARG A 220 -5.91 16.14 18.66
CA ARG A 220 -6.28 16.66 17.33
C ARG A 220 -5.58 17.98 17.00
N GLU A 221 -5.34 18.83 17.99
CA GLU A 221 -4.63 20.10 17.81
C GLU A 221 -3.15 19.87 17.43
N ALA A 222 -2.53 18.83 18.00
CA ALA A 222 -1.17 18.43 17.64
C ALA A 222 -1.11 17.79 16.24
N LEU A 223 -2.15 17.05 15.84
CA LEU A 223 -2.29 16.56 14.47
C LEU A 223 -2.28 17.72 13.46
N GLU A 224 -3.15 18.71 13.65
CA GLU A 224 -3.26 19.84 12.71
C GLU A 224 -1.93 20.62 12.64
N ALA A 225 -1.24 20.83 13.76
CA ALA A 225 0.09 21.45 13.77
C ALA A 225 1.14 20.70 12.94
N HIS A 226 1.01 19.38 12.78
CA HIS A 226 1.90 18.59 11.91
C HIS A 226 1.51 18.65 10.42
N LEU A 227 0.25 18.96 10.12
CA LEU A 227 -0.31 19.03 8.76
C LEU A 227 -0.28 20.45 8.18
N GLU A 228 -0.17 21.48 9.01
CA GLU A 228 0.05 22.85 8.55
C GLU A 228 1.38 22.94 7.77
N PRO A 229 1.38 23.57 6.58
CA PRO A 229 2.63 23.90 5.91
C PRO A 229 3.43 24.82 6.83
N GLY A 230 4.70 24.46 7.08
CA GLY A 230 5.59 25.31 7.86
C GLY A 230 5.71 26.71 7.23
N PRO A 231 6.14 27.73 7.99
CA PRO A 231 6.25 29.10 7.49
C PRO A 231 7.20 29.28 6.30
N ASP A 232 7.99 28.25 5.95
CA ASP A 232 8.97 28.25 4.85
C ASP A 232 8.64 27.24 3.72
N ALA A 233 7.39 26.74 3.63
CA ALA A 233 6.94 25.80 2.60
C ALA A 233 6.33 26.48 1.36
#